data_AF-A0A7X9YK44-F1
#
_entry.id   AF-A0A7X9YK44-F1
#
_cell.length_a   1.000
_cell.length_b   1.000
_cell.length_c   1.000
_cell.angle_alpha   90.00
_cell.angle_beta   90.00
_cell.angle_gamma   90.00
#
_symmetry.space_group_name_H-M   'P 1'
#
loop_
_entity.id
_entity.type
_entity.pdbx_description
1 polymer ?
#
loop_
_entity_poly.entity_id
_entity_poly.type
_entity_poly.pdbx_seq_one_letter_code
_entity_poly.pdbx_strand_id
1 'polypeptide(L)'
;MICSCTNDVIRRRCSVKDPQLRAYAPFVGPFDPCPPVAIRTYLVPPQLFIPFQPMGWPQYSPAEALRLGTLWPALYSPYTPARSKGRKVEVDGT
;
A
#
# COMPACT_ATOMS: atom_id res chain seq x y z
N MET A 1 -18.57 -19.17 24.99
CA MET A 1 -17.21 -18.64 25.18
C MET A 1 -17.07 -17.42 24.29
N ILE A 2 -16.86 -16.26 24.90
CA ILE A 2 -16.91 -14.96 24.25
C ILE A 2 -15.65 -14.82 23.40
N CYS A 3 -15.82 -14.58 22.10
CA CYS A 3 -14.74 -14.20 21.20
C CYS A 3 -14.27 -12.81 21.61
N SER A 4 -13.33 -12.73 22.56
CA SER A 4 -12.67 -11.49 22.93
C SER A 4 -11.67 -11.13 21.85
N CYS A 5 -12.18 -10.65 20.71
CA CYS A 5 -11.43 -9.79 19.81
C CYS A 5 -11.28 -8.44 20.51
N THR A 6 -10.35 -8.36 21.46
CA THR A 6 -9.96 -7.08 22.03
C THR A 6 -9.48 -6.22 20.88
N ASN A 7 -10.11 -5.06 20.67
CA ASN A 7 -9.79 -4.05 19.65
C ASN A 7 -8.37 -3.45 19.79
N ASP A 8 -7.48 -4.10 20.53
CA ASP A 8 -6.12 -3.66 20.86
C ASP A 8 -5.04 -4.22 19.93
N VAL A 9 -5.34 -5.21 19.08
CA VAL A 9 -4.32 -5.83 18.21
C VAL A 9 -3.97 -4.97 16.99
N ILE A 10 -4.82 -4.01 16.60
CA ILE A 10 -4.51 -3.07 15.50
C ILE A 10 -3.44 -2.05 15.93
N ARG A 11 -3.28 -1.80 17.24
CA ARG A 11 -2.34 -0.79 17.77
C ARG A 11 -0.92 -1.28 18.05
N ARG A 12 -0.56 -2.53 17.72
CA ARG A 12 0.85 -2.97 17.73
C ARG A 12 1.57 -2.50 16.46
N ARG A 13 1.73 -1.18 16.38
CA ARG A 13 2.69 -0.39 15.60
C ARG A 13 3.46 -1.13 14.50
N CYS A 14 2.77 -1.57 13.45
CA CYS A 14 3.40 -1.61 12.14
C CYS A 14 3.64 -0.15 11.76
N SER A 15 4.83 0.38 12.07
CA SER A 15 5.23 1.72 11.65
C SER A 15 5.44 1.71 10.14
N VAL A 16 4.33 1.70 9.42
CA VAL A 16 4.32 1.79 7.97
C VAL A 16 4.74 3.22 7.63
N LYS A 17 5.97 3.37 7.13
CA LYS A 17 6.55 4.67 6.77
C LYS A 17 5.85 5.35 5.58
N ASP A 18 5.02 4.61 4.87
CA ASP A 18 4.29 5.07 3.69
C ASP A 18 2.84 5.46 4.06
N PRO A 19 2.40 6.72 3.82
CA PRO A 19 1.03 7.16 4.12
C PRO A 19 -0.06 6.41 3.33
N GLN A 20 0.29 5.79 2.20
CA GLN A 20 -0.65 5.06 1.35
C GLN A 20 -0.82 3.59 1.78
N LEU A 21 0.07 3.05 2.61
CA LEU A 21 0.02 1.64 2.99
C LEU A 21 -0.81 1.45 4.27
N ARG A 22 -1.82 0.59 4.19
CA ARG A 22 -2.71 0.22 5.29
C ARG A 22 -2.49 -1.22 5.71
N ALA A 23 -2.83 -1.52 6.96
CA ALA A 23 -2.71 -2.84 7.55
C ALA A 23 -4.06 -3.26 8.14
N TYR A 24 -4.40 -4.54 7.99
CA TYR A 24 -5.57 -5.14 8.62
C TYR A 24 -5.24 -6.55 9.13
N ALA A 25 -5.95 -6.97 10.17
CA ALA A 25 -5.89 -8.32 10.68
C ALA A 25 -7.01 -9.15 10.00
N PRO A 26 -6.69 -10.13 9.15
CA PRO A 26 -7.71 -11.01 8.61
C PRO A 26 -8.31 -11.89 9.71
N PHE A 27 -9.57 -12.28 9.54
CA PHE A 27 -10.18 -13.28 10.41
C PHE A 27 -9.48 -14.62 10.23
N VAL A 28 -9.19 -15.30 11.35
CA VAL A 28 -8.55 -16.63 11.37
C VAL A 28 -9.58 -17.65 11.78
N GLY A 29 -9.92 -18.56 10.87
CA GLY A 29 -10.86 -19.65 11.12
C GLY A 29 -10.21 -20.82 11.87
N PRO A 30 -10.99 -21.61 12.63
CA PRO A 30 -10.48 -22.79 13.33
C PRO A 30 -10.12 -23.96 12.39
N PHE A 31 -10.64 -23.97 11.16
CA PHE A 31 -10.43 -25.02 10.16
C PHE A 31 -9.71 -24.49 8.90
N ASP A 32 -8.98 -23.37 9.02
CA ASP A 32 -8.22 -22.84 7.88
C ASP A 32 -7.04 -23.78 7.56
N PRO A 33 -6.88 -24.25 6.31
CA PRO A 33 -5.85 -25.24 5.96
C PRO A 33 -4.42 -24.67 5.98
N CYS A 34 -4.25 -23.37 6.23
CA CYS A 34 -2.98 -22.65 6.16
C CYS A 34 -2.67 -21.96 7.50
N PRO A 35 -1.40 -21.87 7.91
CA PRO A 35 -1.01 -21.07 9.07
C PRO A 35 -1.52 -19.63 8.98
N PRO A 36 -2.05 -19.06 10.08
CA PRO A 36 -2.66 -17.75 10.05
C PRO A 36 -1.64 -16.65 9.80
N VAL A 37 -2.00 -15.72 8.91
CA VAL A 37 -1.22 -14.51 8.67
C VAL A 37 -1.81 -13.37 9.49
N ALA A 38 -1.12 -13.01 10.58
CA ALA A 38 -1.63 -12.07 11.57
C ALA A 38 -1.97 -10.68 11.01
N ILE A 39 -1.17 -10.17 10.06
CA ILE A 39 -1.34 -8.85 9.47
C ILE A 39 -1.15 -8.92 7.96
N ARG A 40 -2.11 -8.36 7.22
CA ARG A 40 -2.03 -8.15 5.78
C ARG A 40 -1.95 -6.66 5.50
N THR A 41 -1.13 -6.30 4.51
CA THR A 41 -0.95 -4.91 4.10
C THR A 41 -1.41 -4.71 2.66
N TYR A 42 -2.03 -3.57 2.39
CA TYR A 42 -2.46 -3.18 1.05
C TYR A 42 -2.22 -1.69 0.83
N LEU A 43 -1.94 -1.32 -0.42
CA LEU A 43 -1.81 0.08 -0.82
C LEU A 43 -3.21 0.65 -1.05
N VAL A 44 -3.45 1.84 -0.51
CA VAL A 44 -4.67 2.62 -0.70
C VAL A 44 -4.30 3.86 -1.49
N PRO A 45 -4.56 3.86 -2.82
CA PRO A 45 -4.21 4.98 -3.67
C PRO A 45 -4.93 6.27 -3.24
N PRO A 46 -4.27 7.44 -3.38
CA PRO A 46 -4.83 8.74 -2.99
C PRO A 46 -6.14 9.08 -3.72
N GLN A 47 -6.38 8.51 -4.90
CA GLN A 47 -7.60 8.71 -5.69
C GLN A 47 -8.88 8.35 -4.92
N LEU A 48 -8.82 7.42 -3.95
CA LEU A 48 -9.98 7.01 -3.15
C LEU A 48 -10.44 8.07 -2.14
N PHE A 49 -9.60 9.08 -1.87
CA PHE A 49 -9.89 10.13 -0.88
C PHE A 49 -10.12 11.51 -1.51
N ILE A 50 -10.05 11.60 -2.84
CA ILE A 50 -10.23 12.85 -3.57
C ILE A 50 -11.68 12.92 -4.07
N PRO A 51 -12.47 13.90 -3.63
CA PRO A 51 -13.88 14.00 -4.03
C PRO A 51 -14.05 14.43 -5.50
N PHE A 52 -13.20 15.33 -5.99
CA PHE A 52 -13.20 15.78 -7.37
C PHE A 52 -11.80 16.28 -7.79
N GLN A 53 -11.52 16.29 -9.10
CA GLN A 53 -10.30 16.85 -9.67
C GLN A 53 -10.56 18.30 -10.09
N PRO A 54 -10.06 19.33 -9.37
CA PRO A 54 -10.24 20.72 -9.77
C PRO A 54 -9.44 21.04 -11.05
N MET A 55 -9.92 22.06 -11.76
CA MET A 55 -9.27 22.54 -12.98
C MET A 55 -7.88 23.10 -12.69
N GLY A 56 -6.95 22.93 -13.63
CA GLY A 56 -5.60 23.50 -13.52
C GLY A 56 -4.69 22.77 -12.54
N TRP A 57 -4.99 21.50 -12.21
CA TRP A 57 -4.08 20.70 -11.39
C TRP A 57 -2.68 20.58 -12.02
N PRO A 58 -1.62 20.58 -11.19
CA PRO A 58 -0.28 20.29 -11.66
C PRO A 58 -0.26 18.95 -12.38
N GLN A 59 0.38 18.92 -13.55
CA GLN A 59 0.53 17.73 -14.37
C GLN A 59 2.01 17.50 -14.67
N TYR A 60 2.39 16.25 -14.77
CA TYR A 60 3.69 15.88 -15.31
C TYR A 60 3.76 16.21 -16.81
N SER A 61 4.97 16.30 -17.34
CA SER A 61 5.14 16.31 -18.79
C SER A 61 4.66 14.97 -19.38
N PRO A 62 4.22 14.92 -20.65
CA PRO A 62 3.74 13.68 -21.26
C PRO A 62 4.74 12.51 -21.16
N ALA A 63 6.03 12.80 -21.31
CA ALA A 63 7.08 11.79 -21.23
C ALA A 63 7.25 11.21 -19.81
N GLU A 64 7.16 12.05 -18.79
CA GLU A 64 7.22 11.61 -17.38
C GLU A 64 5.95 10.85 -16.99
N ALA A 65 4.79 11.33 -17.42
CA ALA A 65 3.51 10.69 -17.13
C ALA A 65 3.45 9.25 -17.64
N LEU A 66 3.97 8.98 -18.84
CA LEU A 66 4.06 7.64 -19.41
C LEU A 66 4.99 6.71 -18.62
N ARG A 67 6.07 7.24 -18.04
CA ARG A 67 7.00 6.47 -17.20
C ARG A 67 6.41 6.16 -15.83
N LEU A 68 5.71 7.13 -15.23
CA LEU A 68 5.10 7.00 -13.90
C LEU A 68 3.76 6.27 -13.93
N GLY A 69 3.08 6.22 -15.09
CA GLY A 69 1.74 5.65 -15.24
C GLY A 69 0.62 6.54 -14.69
N THR A 70 0.89 7.82 -14.43
CA THR A 70 -0.10 8.81 -13.98
C THR A 70 0.25 10.20 -14.52
N LEU A 71 -0.77 10.97 -14.88
CA LEU A 71 -0.62 12.36 -15.33
C LEU A 71 -0.47 13.34 -14.16
N TRP A 72 -1.03 13.01 -13.00
CA TRP A 72 -1.11 13.92 -11.86
C TRP A 72 -0.17 13.49 -10.73
N PRO A 73 0.70 14.40 -10.22
CA PRO A 73 1.57 14.12 -9.07
C PRO A 73 0.80 13.73 -7.81
N ALA A 74 -0.35 14.35 -7.58
CA ALA A 74 -1.21 14.05 -6.43
C ALA A 74 -1.77 12.62 -6.44
N LEU A 75 -1.82 11.97 -7.61
CA LEU A 75 -2.32 10.61 -7.78
C LEU A 75 -1.21 9.55 -7.85
N TYR A 76 0.05 9.96 -7.70
CA TYR A 76 1.17 9.04 -7.78
C TYR A 76 1.21 8.09 -6.58
N SER A 77 1.26 6.79 -6.87
CA SER A 77 1.40 5.71 -5.89
C SER A 77 2.56 4.81 -6.29
N PRO A 78 3.66 4.75 -5.51
CA PRO A 78 4.80 3.91 -5.84
C PRO A 78 4.46 2.43 -5.63
N TYR A 79 4.04 1.74 -6.69
CA TYR A 79 3.74 0.32 -6.65
C TYR A 79 5.02 -0.52 -6.77
N THR A 80 5.38 -1.23 -5.70
CA THR A 80 6.46 -2.24 -5.74
C THR A 80 5.86 -3.64 -5.80
N PRO A 81 6.02 -4.37 -6.92
CA PRO A 81 5.45 -5.72 -7.04
C PRO A 81 6.13 -6.65 -6.03
N ALA A 82 5.36 -7.50 -5.34
CA ALA A 82 5.89 -8.41 -4.32
C ALA A 82 7.02 -9.32 -4.83
N ARG A 83 6.99 -9.69 -6.12
CA ARG A 83 8.02 -10.49 -6.79
C ARG A 83 9.38 -9.78 -6.93
N SER A 84 9.40 -8.45 -6.88
CA SER A 84 10.64 -7.66 -7.01
C SER A 84 11.41 -7.51 -5.69
N LYS A 85 10.79 -7.79 -4.54
CA LYS A 85 11.40 -7.63 -3.20
C LYS A 85 12.60 -8.56 -2.92
N GLY A 86 12.95 -9.46 -3.85
CA GLY A 86 14.11 -10.36 -3.75
C GLY A 86 15.31 -10.00 -4.64
N ARG A 87 15.21 -9.00 -5.53
CA ARG A 87 16.33 -8.62 -6.41
C ARG A 87 17.05 -7.42 -5.80
N LYS A 88 18.11 -7.65 -5.03
CA LYS A 88 19.09 -6.59 -4.76
C LYS A 88 19.71 -6.24 -6.11
N VAL A 89 19.30 -5.13 -6.72
CA VAL A 89 20.04 -4.55 -7.84
C VAL A 89 21.15 -3.74 -7.18
N GLU A 90 22.33 -4.36 -7.10
CA GLU A 90 23.56 -3.67 -6.73
C GLU A 90 23.84 -2.68 -7.87
N VAL A 91 23.69 -1.39 -7.59
CA VAL A 91 24.09 -0.33 -8.52
C VAL A 91 25.61 -0.24 -8.37
N ASP A 92 26.33 -0.95 -9.23
CA ASP A 92 27.77 -0.72 -9.41
C ASP A 92 27.92 0.63 -10.12
N GLY A 93 28.60 1.54 -9.46
CA GLY A 93 28.77 2.90 -9.95
C GLY A 93 29.65 2.94 -11.19
N THR A 94 29.21 3.65 -12.22
CA THR A 94 30.04 4.39 -13.17
C THR A 94 29.19 5.52 -13.76
#